data_AF-A0A7G6AA55-F1
#
_entry.id   AF-A0A7G6AA55-F1
#
_cell.length_a   1.000
_cell.length_b   1.000
_cell.length_c   1.000
_cell.angle_alpha   90.00
_cell.angle_beta   90.00
_cell.angle_gamma   90.00
#
_symmetry.space_group_name_H-M   'P 1'
#
loop_
_entity.id
_entity.type
_entity.pdbx_description
1 polymer ?
#
loop_
_entity_poly.entity_id
_entity_poly.type
_entity_poly.pdbx_seq_one_letter_code
_entity_poly.pdbx_strand_id
1 'polypeptide(L)' 'MPPLSHWIVQYCAAACSMFGLLLGVDMARGELFARAWPYALAWALVASALFVGTRYRNMRRGIACGVCDRLDKK' A
#
# COMPACT_ATOMS: atom_id res chain seq x y z
N MET A 1 -17.64 9.41 -5.96
CA MET A 1 -16.19 9.12 -6.00
C MET A 1 -15.60 9.57 -4.67
N PRO A 2 -14.79 8.77 -3.97
CA PRO A 2 -14.21 9.15 -2.69
C PRO A 2 -13.31 10.38 -2.84
N PRO A 3 -13.21 11.21 -1.79
CA PRO A 3 -12.39 12.41 -1.81
C PRO A 3 -10.91 12.05 -1.98
N LEU A 4 -10.11 13.00 -2.49
CA LEU A 4 -8.67 12.80 -2.68
C LEU A 4 -7.96 12.40 -1.38
N SER A 5 -8.41 12.93 -0.24
CA SER A 5 -7.85 12.61 1.08
C SER A 5 -7.94 11.11 1.41
N HIS A 6 -8.98 10.42 0.95
CA HIS A 6 -9.13 8.98 1.18
C HIS A 6 -7.98 8.19 0.54
N TRP A 7 -7.60 8.55 -0.69
CA TRP A 7 -6.50 7.90 -1.40
C TRP A 7 -5.14 8.22 -0.80
N ILE A 8 -4.96 9.45 -0.31
CA ILE A 8 -3.73 9.85 0.38
C ILE A 8 -3.57 9.05 1.69
N VAL A 9 -4.63 8.99 2.50
CA VAL A 9 -4.61 8.21 3.76
C VAL A 9 -4.34 6.73 3.48
N GLN A 10 -4.99 6.16 2.46
CA GLN A 10 -4.78 4.77 2.08
C GLN A 10 -3.35 4.50 1.58
N TYR A 11 -2.78 5.43 0.81
CA TYR A 11 -1.39 5.37 0.38
C TYR A 11 -0.42 5.45 1.56
N CYS A 12 -0.60 6.42 2.47
CA CYS A 12 0.25 6.54 3.66
C CYS A 12 0.16 5.30 4.54
N ALA A 13 -1.04 4.77 4.78
CA ALA A 13 -1.23 3.55 5.57
C ALA A 13 -0.55 2.33 4.94
N ALA A 14 -0.66 2.16 3.62
CA ALA A 14 0.02 1.09 2.88
C ALA A 14 1.54 1.25 2.90
N ALA A 15 2.04 2.48 2.74
CA ALA A 15 3.47 2.76 2.74
C ALA A 15 4.08 2.48 4.12
N CYS A 16 3.43 2.95 5.20
CA CYS A 16 3.89 2.70 6.56
C CYS A 16 3.91 1.21 6.91
N SER A 17 2.87 0.45 6.52
CA SER A 17 2.82 -0.99 6.82
C SER A 17 3.88 -1.76 6.04
N MET A 18 4.04 -1.48 4.74
CA MET A 18 5.06 -2.12 3.90
C MET A 18 6.48 -1.77 4.34
N PHE A 19 6.71 -0.50 4.71
CA PHE A 19 7.99 -0.06 5.25
C PHE A 19 8.34 -0.77 6.55
N GLY A 20 7.41 -0.84 7.49
CA GLY A 20 7.61 -1.57 8.76
C GLY A 20 7.91 -3.05 8.55
N LEU A 21 7.25 -3.69 7.58
CA LEU A 21 7.51 -5.09 7.22
C LEU A 21 8.92 -5.28 6.65
N LEU A 22 9.31 -4.47 5.66
CA LEU A 22 10.63 -4.58 5.02
C LEU A 22 11.74 -4.31 6.02
N LEU A 23 11.62 -3.22 6.78
CA LEU A 23 12.57 -2.85 7.80
C LEU A 23 12.68 -3.92 8.90
N GLY A 24 11.56 -4.50 9.32
CA GLY A 24 11.54 -5.61 10.28
C GLY A 24 12.28 -6.85 9.76
N VAL A 25 12.13 -7.18 8.48
CA VAL A 25 12.87 -8.28 7.85
C VAL A 25 14.37 -7.99 7.79
N ASP A 26 14.77 -6.77 7.42
CA ASP A 26 16.19 -6.38 7.38
C ASP A 26 16.82 -6.41 8.78
N MET A 27 16.10 -5.93 9.80
CA MET A 27 16.56 -6.00 11.20
C MET A 27 16.69 -7.44 11.69
N ALA A 28 15.74 -8.33 11.32
CA ALA A 28 15.82 -9.74 11.67
C ALA A 28 17.02 -10.46 11.00
N ARG A 29 17.50 -9.95 9.86
CA ARG A 29 18.72 -10.45 9.18
C ARG A 29 20.01 -9.90 9.78
N GLY A 30 19.93 -8.92 10.69
CA GLY A 30 21.10 -8.27 11.27
C GLY A 30 21.73 -7.21 10.38
N GLU A 31 20.99 -6.69 9.39
CA GLU A 31 21.47 -5.61 8.53
C GLU A 31 21.65 -4.29 9.29
N LEU A 32 22.63 -3.49 8.88
CA LEU A 32 22.84 -2.15 9.44
C LEU A 32 21.66 -1.25 9.08
N PHE A 33 21.00 -0.66 10.09
CA PHE A 33 19.85 0.22 9.92
C PHE A 33 20.09 1.29 8.84
N ALA A 34 21.24 1.96 8.91
CA ALA A 34 21.66 3.01 7.99
C ALA A 34 21.67 2.58 6.50
N ARG A 35 21.90 1.29 6.24
CA ARG A 35 21.87 0.70 4.90
C ARG A 35 20.48 0.18 4.53
N ALA A 36 19.72 -0.36 5.47
CA ALA A 36 18.40 -0.96 5.22
C ALA A 36 17.29 0.07 4.96
N TRP A 37 17.21 1.12 5.78
CA TRP A 37 16.07 2.05 5.75
C TRP A 37 15.81 2.76 4.41
N PRO A 38 16.80 3.21 3.62
CA PRO A 38 16.51 3.92 2.37
C PRO A 38 15.96 2.98 1.29
N TYR A 39 16.44 1.73 1.23
CA TYR A 39 15.90 0.73 0.31
C TYR A 39 14.50 0.28 0.72
N ALA A 40 14.29 0.01 2.01
CA ALA A 40 12.97 -0.34 2.54
C ALA A 40 11.94 0.76 2.23
N LEU A 41 12.31 2.03 2.41
CA LEU A 41 11.44 3.17 2.14
C LEU A 41 11.14 3.32 0.64
N ALA A 42 12.16 3.23 -0.22
CA ALA A 42 11.97 3.33 -1.67
C ALA A 42 11.00 2.25 -2.17
N TRP A 43 11.20 1.00 -1.78
CA TRP A 43 10.34 -0.11 -2.19
C TRP A 43 8.94 -0.03 -1.58
N ALA A 44 8.80 0.42 -0.34
CA ALA A 44 7.50 0.64 0.29
C ALA A 44 6.67 1.67 -0.47
N LEU A 45 7.27 2.79 -0.90
CA LEU A 45 6.60 3.82 -1.69
C LEU A 45 6.17 3.28 -3.06
N VAL A 46 7.06 2.58 -3.77
CA VAL A 46 6.75 1.98 -5.08
C VAL A 46 5.62 0.97 -4.98
N ALA A 47 5.69 0.03 -4.03
CA ALA A 47 4.66 -0.98 -3.81
C ALA A 47 3.31 -0.36 -3.47
N SER A 48 3.31 0.66 -2.61
CA SER A 48 2.09 1.36 -2.21
C SER A 48 1.46 2.13 -3.36
N ALA A 49 2.28 2.77 -4.20
CA ALA A 49 1.81 3.47 -5.39
C ALA A 49 1.16 2.50 -6.39
N LEU A 50 1.77 1.33 -6.61
CA LEU A 50 1.21 0.29 -7.47
C LEU A 50 -0.12 -0.24 -6.92
N PHE A 51 -0.19 -0.52 -5.62
CA PHE A 51 -1.39 -1.07 -4.99
C PHE A 51 -2.56 -0.09 -5.01
N VAL A 52 -2.34 1.14 -4.51
CA VAL A 52 -3.37 2.18 -4.46
C VAL A 52 -3.72 2.68 -5.86
N GLY A 53 -2.74 2.84 -6.75
CA GLY A 53 -2.96 3.20 -8.15
C GLY A 53 -3.83 2.18 -8.90
N THR A 54 -3.60 0.88 -8.68
CA THR A 54 -4.43 -0.19 -9.25
C THR A 54 -5.85 -0.13 -8.70
N ARG A 55 -6.03 0.05 -7.38
CA ARG A 55 -7.34 0.21 -6.74
C ARG A 55 -8.11 1.41 -7.30
N TYR A 56 -7.44 2.54 -7.44
CA TYR A 56 -8.01 3.75 -8.02
C TYR A 56 -8.41 3.57 -9.49
N ARG A 57 -7.54 2.94 -10.30
CA ARG A 57 -7.84 2.63 -11.70
C ARG A 57 -9.04 1.70 -11.84
N ASN A 58 -9.11 0.65 -11.02
CA ASN A 58 -10.22 -0.29 -11.04
C ASN A 58 -11.54 0.38 -10.66
N MET A 59 -11.52 1.26 -9.64
CA MET A 59 -12.67 2.06 -9.27
C MET A 59 -13.12 2.96 -10.43
N ARG A 60 -12.20 3.68 -11.08
CA ARG A 60 -12.54 4.58 -12.20
C ARG A 60 -13.10 3.85 -13.41
N ARG A 61 -12.68 2.60 -13.62
CA ARG A 61 -13.15 1.78 -14.74
C ARG A 61 -14.43 0.99 -14.43
N GLY A 62 -15.00 1.15 -13.23
CA GLY A 62 -16.19 0.41 -12.82
C GLY A 62 -15.97 -1.11 -12.84
N ILE A 63 -14.71 -1.57 -12.67
CA ILE A 63 -14.41 -3.00 -12.59
C ILE A 63 -15.07 -3.53 -11.33
N ALA A 64 -16.01 -4.47 -11.50
CA ALA A 64 -16.79 -5.04 -10.41
C ALA A 64 -15.87 -5.49 -9.28
N CYS A 65 -16.05 -4.88 -8.11
CA CYS A 65 -15.36 -5.28 -6.92
C CYS A 65 -16.04 -6.56 -6.43
N GLY A 66 -15.49 -7.73 -6.77
CA GLY A 66 -16.08 -9.02 -6.38
C GLY A 66 -16.24 -9.24 -4.87
N VAL A 67 -15.59 -8.42 -4.02
CA VAL A 67 -15.84 -8.37 -2.57
C VAL A 67 -17.02 -7.44 -2.23
N CYS A 68 -17.16 -6.32 -2.94
CA CYS A 68 -18.22 -5.35 -2.73
C CYS A 68 -19.58 -5.92 -3.15
N ASP A 69 -19.63 -6.64 -4.28
CA ASP A 69 -20.84 -7.38 -4.70
C ASP A 69 -21.27 -8.43 -3.67
N ARG A 70 -20.34 -8.95 -2.87
CA ARG A 70 -20.64 -9.90 -1.79
C ARG A 70 -21.05 -9.23 -0.47
N LEU A 71 -20.61 -8.00 -0.22
CA LEU A 71 -20.99 -7.24 0.98
C LEU A 71 -22.33 -6.51 0.82
N ASP A 72 -22.69 -6.11 -0.40
CA ASP A 72 -23.97 -5.47 -0.74
C ASP A 72 -25.16 -6.46 -0.67
N LYS A 73 -24.89 -7.75 -0.82
CA LYS A 73 -25.88 -8.83 -0.85
C LYS A 73 -26.40 -9.27 0.54
N LYS A 74 -26.36 -8.39 1.54
CA LYS A 74 -26.70 -8.71 2.94
C LYS A 74 -28.09 -8.22 3.33
#